data_AF-A0A962EN76-F1
#
_entry.id   AF-A0A962EN76-F1
#
_cell.length_a   1.000
_cell.length_b   1.000
_cell.length_c   1.000
_cell.angle_alpha   90.00
_cell.angle_beta   90.00
_cell.angle_gamma   90.00
#
_symmetry.space_group_name_H-M   'P 1'
#
loop_
_entity.id
_entity.type
_entity.pdbx_description
1 polymer ?
#
loop_
_entity_poly.entity_id
_entity_poly.type
_entity_poly.pdbx_seq_one_letter_code
_entity_poly.pdbx_strand_id
1 'polypeptide(L)'
;FTLNGVTATESELKNGDTLILDSLQISVVSIVEPENAAQQDKDNDFSKHWSLQVRNGRMGGQRFKINNDRPTVIGRGKESDIIIPDPHLSKKHAEIRIFDQAPVVKDLNSAVGTYLNDAPVLESPLKSGDRLRMDIFSFLVLAPGEDSNIKPPSSKQTPQKTPEELLKNIQSLKNQEYEEKEWITKPTSVGNRTHVVPNSEKRFGVGFWVALVVTTACIFGSFFLLHNFA
;
A
#
# COMPACT_ATOMS: atom_id res chain seq x y z
N PHE A 1 -21.39 5.54 34.62
CA PHE A 1 -19.95 5.32 34.37
C PHE A 1 -19.17 5.76 35.60
N THR A 2 -17.89 5.43 35.74
CA THR A 2 -17.04 6.13 36.72
C THR A 2 -16.06 7.04 36.00
N LEU A 3 -15.89 8.26 36.52
CA LEU A 3 -14.94 9.26 36.04
C LEU A 3 -13.96 9.53 37.17
N ASN A 4 -12.67 9.27 36.95
CA ASN A 4 -11.62 9.43 37.95
C ASN A 4 -11.93 8.70 39.28
N GLY A 5 -12.59 7.54 39.19
CA GLY A 5 -13.00 6.74 40.36
C GLY A 5 -14.31 7.18 41.02
N VAL A 6 -15.00 8.20 40.50
CA VAL A 6 -16.29 8.68 41.02
C VAL A 6 -17.42 8.25 40.09
N THR A 7 -18.46 7.60 40.63
CA THR A 7 -19.64 7.23 39.83
C THR A 7 -20.42 8.47 39.41
N ALA A 8 -20.61 8.63 38.11
CA ALA A 8 -21.33 9.75 37.51
C ALA A 8 -22.35 9.25 36.47
N THR A 9 -23.46 9.98 36.37
CA THR A 9 -24.50 9.81 35.35
C THR A 9 -24.30 10.81 34.20
N GLU A 10 -23.72 11.98 34.50
CA GLU A 10 -23.36 13.04 33.57
C GLU A 10 -22.15 13.80 34.15
N SER A 11 -21.19 14.16 33.32
CA SER A 11 -20.05 15.00 33.71
C SER A 11 -19.40 15.62 32.48
N GLU A 12 -18.92 16.85 32.63
CA GLU A 12 -18.02 17.48 31.68
C GLU A 12 -16.65 16.79 31.76
N LEU A 13 -16.08 16.44 30.62
CA LEU A 13 -14.80 15.75 30.53
C LEU A 13 -13.64 16.75 30.43
N LYS A 14 -12.52 16.43 31.07
CA LYS A 14 -11.29 17.23 31.08
C LYS A 14 -10.08 16.40 30.66
N ASN A 15 -9.02 17.10 30.27
CA ASN A 15 -7.74 16.46 29.94
C ASN A 15 -7.20 15.72 31.16
N GLY A 16 -6.79 14.48 30.96
CA GLY A 16 -6.35 13.56 32.01
C GLY A 16 -7.46 12.73 32.65
N ASP A 17 -8.72 12.98 32.31
CA ASP A 17 -9.83 12.23 32.90
C ASP A 17 -9.79 10.76 32.48
N THR A 18 -10.11 9.86 33.40
CA THR A 18 -10.22 8.43 33.14
C THR A 18 -11.67 8.00 33.35
N LEU A 19 -12.33 7.62 32.26
CA LEU A 19 -13.63 6.97 32.29
C LEU A 19 -13.47 5.46 32.41
N ILE A 20 -14.28 4.86 33.27
CA ILE A 20 -14.45 3.41 33.33
C ILE A 20 -15.92 3.09 33.05
N LEU A 21 -16.14 2.32 32.00
CA LEU A 21 -17.42 1.75 31.58
C LEU A 21 -17.33 0.23 31.75
N ASP A 22 -17.91 -0.29 32.83
CA ASP A 22 -17.79 -1.68 33.27
C ASP A 22 -16.32 -2.13 33.40
N SER A 23 -15.76 -2.78 32.38
CA SER A 23 -14.36 -3.23 32.32
C SER A 23 -13.46 -2.39 31.39
N LEU A 24 -14.03 -1.42 30.67
CA LEU A 24 -13.32 -0.61 29.70
C LEU A 24 -12.82 0.70 30.33
N GLN A 25 -11.50 0.87 30.38
CA GLN A 25 -10.85 2.11 30.82
C GLN A 25 -10.47 2.99 29.62
N ILE A 26 -10.97 4.21 29.60
CA ILE A 26 -10.73 5.22 28.56
C ILE A 26 -10.12 6.45 29.23
N SER A 27 -8.90 6.81 28.85
CA SER A 27 -8.27 8.05 29.32
C SER A 27 -8.41 9.14 28.26
N VAL A 28 -8.93 10.29 28.69
CA VAL A 28 -9.04 11.52 27.93
C VAL A 28 -7.64 12.15 27.89
N VAL A 29 -6.91 11.90 26.81
CA VAL A 29 -5.54 12.42 26.64
C VAL A 29 -5.54 13.93 26.44
N SER A 30 -6.46 14.43 25.60
CA SER A 30 -6.64 15.85 25.34
C SER A 30 -7.99 16.12 24.66
N ILE A 31 -8.78 16.97 25.28
CA ILE A 31 -9.91 17.72 24.74
C ILE A 31 -9.34 19.08 24.36
N VAL A 32 -9.41 19.38 23.08
CA VAL A 32 -8.99 20.67 22.54
C VAL A 32 -10.27 21.32 22.02
N GLU A 33 -10.58 22.52 22.48
CA GLU A 33 -11.65 23.33 21.89
C GLU A 33 -11.33 23.56 20.40
N PRO A 34 -12.34 23.52 19.50
CA PRO A 34 -12.10 23.57 18.06
C PRO A 34 -11.35 24.83 17.61
N GLU A 35 -11.42 25.92 18.36
CA GLU A 35 -10.65 27.15 18.14
C GLU A 35 -9.17 27.01 18.53
N ASN A 36 -8.85 26.32 19.62
CA ASN A 36 -7.48 26.08 20.09
C ASN A 36 -6.78 24.93 19.36
N ALA A 37 -7.53 24.05 18.68
CA ALA A 37 -6.96 23.03 17.77
C ALA A 37 -6.18 23.68 16.61
N ALA A 38 -6.63 24.85 16.15
CA ALA A 38 -5.95 25.61 15.10
C ALA A 38 -4.70 26.36 15.58
N GLN A 39 -4.57 26.66 16.89
CA GLN A 39 -3.34 27.25 17.44
C GLN A 39 -2.22 26.23 17.61
N GLN A 40 -2.52 24.96 17.90
CA GLN A 40 -1.50 23.90 18.00
C GLN A 40 -0.90 23.54 16.63
N ASP A 41 -1.60 23.90 15.54
CA ASP A 41 -1.11 23.82 14.16
C ASP A 41 -0.16 24.97 13.77
N LYS A 42 -0.05 26.07 14.55
CA LYS A 42 0.77 27.23 14.16
C LYS A 42 2.28 27.03 14.29
N ASP A 43 2.71 26.07 15.11
CA ASP A 43 4.12 25.61 15.18
C ASP A 43 4.41 24.43 14.25
N ASN A 44 3.40 23.94 13.53
CA ASN A 44 3.51 22.73 12.75
C ASN A 44 3.96 23.06 11.32
N ASP A 45 5.27 23.00 11.12
CA ASP A 45 6.01 23.08 9.85
C ASP A 45 5.64 21.95 8.85
N PHE A 46 4.34 21.70 8.65
CA PHE A 46 3.78 20.87 7.58
C PHE A 46 3.54 21.68 6.30
N SER A 47 3.57 23.01 6.38
CA SER A 47 3.47 23.88 5.20
C SER A 47 4.65 23.71 4.23
N LYS A 48 5.78 23.16 4.69
CA LYS A 48 7.01 22.95 3.89
C LYS A 48 7.38 21.48 3.69
N HIS A 49 6.58 20.55 4.22
CA HIS A 49 6.91 19.13 4.23
C HIS A 49 5.74 18.29 3.74
N TRP A 50 6.06 17.26 2.95
CA TRP A 50 5.13 16.17 2.73
C TRP A 50 4.83 15.46 4.06
N SER A 51 3.66 14.85 4.15
CA SER A 51 3.25 14.21 5.39
C SER A 51 2.30 13.04 5.18
N LEU A 52 2.27 12.17 6.19
CA LEU A 52 1.35 11.04 6.28
C LEU A 52 0.38 11.28 7.42
N GLN A 53 -0.92 11.33 7.12
CA GLN A 53 -1.95 11.34 8.15
C GLN A 53 -2.55 9.95 8.33
N VAL A 54 -2.54 9.44 9.56
CA VAL A 54 -3.18 8.17 9.90
C VAL A 54 -4.71 8.31 9.79
N ARG A 55 -5.34 7.44 9.02
CA ARG A 55 -6.79 7.45 8.81
C ARG A 55 -7.56 6.49 9.73
N ASN A 56 -6.89 5.55 10.38
CA ASN A 56 -7.55 4.52 11.19
C ASN A 56 -6.72 4.04 12.40
N GLY A 57 -7.37 3.23 13.23
CA GLY A 57 -6.78 2.67 14.45
C GLY A 57 -6.56 3.71 15.55
N ARG A 58 -5.87 3.28 16.61
CA ARG A 58 -5.60 4.09 17.82
C ARG A 58 -4.73 5.34 17.58
N MET A 59 -4.10 5.43 16.41
CA MET A 59 -3.28 6.57 15.99
C MET A 59 -4.02 7.47 15.01
N GLY A 60 -5.31 7.24 14.75
CA GLY A 60 -6.11 8.01 13.81
C GLY A 60 -6.03 9.52 14.07
N GLY A 61 -5.90 10.29 12.99
CA GLY A 61 -5.72 11.74 13.02
C GLY A 61 -4.27 12.20 13.18
N GLN A 62 -3.37 11.38 13.73
CA GLN A 62 -1.95 11.73 13.85
C GLN A 62 -1.32 11.98 12.48
N ARG A 63 -0.46 12.99 12.40
CA ARG A 63 0.21 13.40 11.17
C ARG A 63 1.73 13.35 11.38
N PHE A 64 2.43 12.71 10.45
CA PHE A 64 3.88 12.55 10.49
C PHE A 64 4.54 13.26 9.31
N LYS A 65 5.65 13.96 9.56
CA LYS A 65 6.44 14.62 8.51
C LYS A 65 7.27 13.60 7.76
N ILE A 66 7.38 13.78 6.45
CA ILE A 66 8.39 13.12 5.62
C ILE A 66 9.59 14.05 5.55
N ASN A 67 10.77 13.51 5.85
CA ASN A 67 12.02 14.26 5.84
C ASN A 67 12.40 14.62 4.39
N ASN A 68 12.83 15.85 4.15
CA ASN A 68 13.21 16.32 2.81
C ASN A 68 14.63 15.88 2.40
N ASP A 69 15.50 15.64 3.37
CA ASP A 69 16.95 15.45 3.21
C ASP A 69 17.42 14.00 3.36
N ARG A 70 16.64 13.15 4.03
CA ARG A 70 16.95 11.75 4.28
C ARG A 70 15.71 10.86 4.15
N PRO A 71 15.86 9.53 3.96
CA PRO A 71 14.74 8.61 4.02
C PRO A 71 14.03 8.68 5.38
N THR A 72 12.70 8.69 5.36
CA THR A 72 11.83 8.49 6.51
C THR A 72 11.45 7.01 6.57
N VAL A 73 11.93 6.30 7.59
CA VAL A 73 11.64 4.88 7.79
C VAL A 73 10.39 4.72 8.63
N ILE A 74 9.50 3.82 8.20
CA ILE A 74 8.23 3.49 8.86
C ILE A 74 8.27 2.02 9.27
N GLY A 75 7.88 1.71 10.51
CA GLY A 75 7.85 0.34 10.99
C GLY A 75 7.61 0.25 12.49
N ARG A 76 7.63 -0.98 13.03
CA ARG A 76 7.43 -1.20 14.48
C ARG A 76 8.69 -1.06 15.33
N GLY A 77 9.86 -1.04 14.68
CA GLY A 77 11.16 -1.00 15.33
C GLY A 77 11.48 0.41 15.83
N LYS A 78 12.26 0.50 16.92
CA LYS A 78 12.70 1.79 17.49
C LYS A 78 13.67 2.55 16.58
N GLU A 79 14.21 1.87 15.58
CA GLU A 79 15.05 2.43 14.54
C GLU A 79 14.26 3.10 13.40
N SER A 80 12.92 3.05 13.45
CA SER A 80 12.05 3.77 12.51
C SER A 80 11.85 5.21 12.95
N ASP A 81 11.73 6.12 11.99
CA ASP A 81 11.36 7.51 12.24
C ASP A 81 9.88 7.63 12.63
N ILE A 82 9.03 6.84 11.98
CA ILE A 82 7.60 6.73 12.29
C ILE A 82 7.39 5.34 12.90
N ILE A 83 7.23 5.30 14.22
CA ILE A 83 7.07 4.07 14.99
C ILE A 83 5.59 3.72 15.07
N ILE A 84 5.22 2.59 14.48
CA ILE A 84 3.86 2.02 14.56
C ILE A 84 3.95 0.74 15.40
N PRO A 85 3.55 0.76 16.67
CA PRO A 85 3.77 -0.34 17.62
C PRO A 85 2.77 -1.48 17.39
N ASP A 86 2.86 -2.12 16.23
CA ASP A 86 2.01 -3.23 15.80
C ASP A 86 2.86 -4.47 15.49
N PRO A 87 2.48 -5.66 15.97
CA PRO A 87 3.27 -6.88 15.80
C PRO A 87 3.31 -7.42 14.37
N HIS A 88 2.34 -7.09 13.50
CA HIS A 88 2.30 -7.56 12.12
C HIS A 88 3.16 -6.71 11.18
N LEU A 89 3.53 -5.49 11.59
CA LEU A 89 4.46 -4.67 10.84
C LEU A 89 5.91 -5.17 11.02
N SER A 90 6.72 -5.10 9.96
CA SER A 90 8.16 -5.31 10.06
C SER A 90 8.83 -4.21 10.91
N LYS A 91 10.00 -4.51 11.49
CA LYS A 91 10.77 -3.55 12.29
C LYS A 91 11.11 -2.28 11.49
N LYS A 92 11.58 -2.48 10.26
CA LYS A 92 11.59 -1.50 9.16
C LYS A 92 10.67 -2.06 8.08
N HIS A 93 9.53 -1.42 7.83
CA HIS A 93 8.50 -1.90 6.91
C HIS A 93 8.64 -1.27 5.54
N ALA A 94 8.69 0.06 5.51
CA ALA A 94 8.86 0.84 4.29
C ALA A 94 9.73 2.06 4.59
N GLU A 95 10.31 2.63 3.55
CA GLU A 95 10.92 3.95 3.60
C GLU A 95 10.25 4.87 2.58
N ILE A 96 10.21 6.15 2.91
CA ILE A 96 9.79 7.20 1.97
C ILE A 96 10.95 8.18 1.81
N ARG A 97 11.30 8.47 0.57
CA ARG A 97 12.33 9.44 0.22
C ARG A 97 11.74 10.50 -0.71
N ILE A 98 12.15 11.76 -0.53
CA ILE A 98 11.84 12.80 -1.50
C ILE A 98 12.85 12.71 -2.66
N PHE A 99 12.33 12.59 -3.88
CA PHE A 99 13.08 12.63 -5.13
C PHE A 99 12.38 13.63 -6.06
N ASP A 100 13.11 14.61 -6.59
CA ASP A 100 12.56 15.68 -7.44
C ASP A 100 11.28 16.33 -6.87
N GLN A 101 11.30 16.63 -5.57
CA GLN A 101 10.18 17.23 -4.81
C GLN A 101 8.94 16.34 -4.62
N ALA A 102 8.97 15.10 -5.11
CA ALA A 102 7.91 14.12 -4.94
C ALA A 102 8.36 12.98 -3.99
N PRO A 103 7.49 12.53 -3.06
CA PRO A 103 7.78 11.37 -2.25
C PRO A 103 7.72 10.08 -3.09
N VAL A 104 8.67 9.19 -2.86
CA VAL A 104 8.71 7.83 -3.40
C VAL A 104 8.71 6.88 -2.21
N VAL A 105 7.76 5.94 -2.18
CA VAL A 105 7.74 4.87 -1.18
C VAL A 105 8.48 3.66 -1.71
N LYS A 106 9.19 2.97 -0.82
CA LYS A 106 9.85 1.69 -1.08
C LYS A 106 9.59 0.71 0.06
N ASP A 107 9.11 -0.47 -0.28
CA ASP A 107 8.96 -1.58 0.67
C ASP A 107 10.34 -2.15 1.03
N LEU A 108 10.60 -2.37 2.32
CA LEU A 108 11.87 -2.89 2.82
C LEU A 108 11.83 -4.40 3.07
N ASN A 109 11.24 -5.14 2.12
CA ASN A 109 10.97 -6.57 2.22
C ASN A 109 10.15 -6.91 3.47
N SER A 110 9.03 -6.21 3.61
CA SER A 110 8.13 -6.37 4.74
C SER A 110 7.37 -7.70 4.70
N ALA A 111 6.91 -8.19 5.86
CA ALA A 111 6.24 -9.50 5.94
C ALA A 111 4.84 -9.50 5.28
N VAL A 112 4.15 -8.35 5.29
CA VAL A 112 2.75 -8.20 4.83
C VAL A 112 2.65 -7.42 3.51
N GLY A 113 3.71 -6.68 3.17
CA GLY A 113 3.78 -5.82 1.98
C GLY A 113 3.25 -4.40 2.22
N THR A 114 3.70 -3.50 1.35
CA THR A 114 3.22 -2.12 1.25
C THR A 114 2.23 -1.98 0.08
N TYR A 115 1.12 -1.28 0.29
CA TYR A 115 0.07 -1.11 -0.72
C TYR A 115 -0.20 0.37 -0.99
N LEU A 116 -0.25 0.75 -2.26
CA LEU A 116 -0.65 2.07 -2.71
C LEU A 116 -2.00 1.97 -3.42
N ASN A 117 -3.01 2.67 -2.90
CA ASN A 117 -4.37 2.62 -3.43
C ASN A 117 -4.88 1.17 -3.64
N ASP A 118 -4.63 0.33 -2.62
CA ASP A 118 -4.97 -1.09 -2.55
C ASP A 118 -4.23 -2.03 -3.53
N ALA A 119 -3.28 -1.53 -4.31
CA ALA A 119 -2.36 -2.34 -5.11
C ALA A 119 -1.02 -2.54 -4.38
N PRO A 120 -0.45 -3.76 -4.35
CA PRO A 120 0.87 -4.00 -3.75
C PRO A 120 1.96 -3.31 -4.56
N VAL A 121 2.92 -2.69 -3.88
CA VAL A 121 4.06 -1.98 -4.49
C VAL A 121 5.37 -2.36 -3.81
N LEU A 122 6.44 -2.50 -4.62
CA LEU A 122 7.81 -2.57 -4.11
C LEU A 122 8.46 -1.20 -4.05
N GLU A 123 8.20 -0.37 -5.06
CA GLU A 123 8.65 1.01 -5.14
C GLU A 123 7.65 1.79 -6.01
N SER A 124 7.21 2.97 -5.57
CA SER A 124 6.27 3.80 -6.33
C SER A 124 6.36 5.28 -5.93
N PRO A 125 6.26 6.23 -6.88
CA PRO A 125 5.99 7.62 -6.54
C PRO A 125 4.63 7.74 -5.84
N LEU A 126 4.53 8.68 -4.92
CA LEU A 126 3.33 9.04 -4.19
C LEU A 126 2.86 10.42 -4.63
N LYS A 127 1.54 10.63 -4.61
CA LYS A 127 0.88 11.90 -4.86
C LYS A 127 0.04 12.29 -3.65
N SER A 128 -0.28 13.57 -3.54
CA SER A 128 -1.22 14.00 -2.52
C SER A 128 -2.59 13.35 -2.76
N GLY A 129 -3.25 12.96 -1.67
CA GLY A 129 -4.51 12.23 -1.69
C GLY A 129 -4.36 10.71 -1.83
N ASP A 130 -3.16 10.19 -2.08
CA ASP A 130 -2.94 8.75 -2.16
C ASP A 130 -3.16 8.07 -0.81
N ARG A 131 -3.65 6.84 -0.87
CA ARG A 131 -3.80 5.95 0.29
C ARG A 131 -2.64 4.98 0.33
N LEU A 132 -1.73 5.17 1.27
CA LEU A 132 -0.69 4.20 1.57
C LEU A 132 -1.18 3.28 2.70
N ARG A 133 -1.08 1.97 2.52
CA ARG A 133 -1.55 0.98 3.49
C ARG A 133 -0.45 -0.02 3.83
N MET A 134 -0.28 -0.29 5.12
CA MET A 134 0.62 -1.28 5.70
C MET A 134 -0.18 -2.09 6.72
N ASP A 135 -0.49 -3.35 6.38
CA ASP A 135 -1.44 -4.18 7.11
C ASP A 135 -2.79 -3.46 7.34
N ILE A 136 -3.21 -3.29 8.60
CA ILE A 136 -4.42 -2.59 8.99
C ILE A 136 -4.25 -1.07 9.03
N PHE A 137 -3.04 -0.52 8.92
CA PHE A 137 -2.82 0.92 9.00
C PHE A 137 -2.95 1.58 7.64
N SER A 138 -3.80 2.61 7.55
CA SER A 138 -3.99 3.41 6.35
C SER A 138 -3.55 4.85 6.61
N PHE A 139 -2.73 5.36 5.69
CA PHE A 139 -2.20 6.71 5.68
C PHE A 139 -2.71 7.44 4.45
N LEU A 140 -3.09 8.70 4.64
CA LEU A 140 -3.28 9.64 3.56
C LEU A 140 -1.99 10.41 3.36
N VAL A 141 -1.52 10.44 2.12
CA VAL A 141 -0.39 11.27 1.71
C VAL A 141 -0.89 12.70 1.49
N LEU A 142 -0.20 13.69 2.07
CA LEU A 142 -0.53 15.10 1.96
C LEU A 142 0.67 15.92 1.48
N ALA A 143 0.45 16.76 0.48
CA ALA A 143 1.42 17.72 0.00
C ALA A 143 1.70 18.81 1.06
N PRO A 144 2.84 19.51 0.95
CA PRO A 144 3.13 20.67 1.78
C PRO A 144 1.99 21.71 1.71
N GLY A 145 1.50 22.13 2.88
CA GLY A 145 0.46 23.14 3.00
C GLY A 145 -0.98 22.64 2.80
N GLU A 146 -1.18 21.35 2.50
CA GLU A 146 -2.53 20.78 2.43
C GLU A 146 -3.00 20.31 3.81
N ASP A 147 -4.29 20.52 4.08
CA ASP A 147 -4.97 20.00 5.26
C ASP A 147 -5.68 18.67 4.96
N SER A 148 -6.08 17.97 6.01
CA SER A 148 -6.74 16.66 5.89
C SER A 148 -8.18 16.70 5.41
N ASN A 149 -8.72 17.88 5.10
CA ASN A 149 -10.09 18.09 4.65
C ASN A 149 -10.28 17.76 3.16
N ILE A 150 -9.22 17.32 2.49
CA ILE A 150 -9.29 16.77 1.14
C ILE A 150 -10.17 15.51 1.16
N LYS A 151 -11.39 15.68 0.63
CA LYS A 151 -12.29 14.60 0.22
C LYS A 151 -11.45 13.66 -0.67
N PRO A 152 -11.41 12.33 -0.40
CA PRO A 152 -10.61 11.39 -1.19
C PRO A 152 -10.84 11.68 -2.68
N PRO A 153 -9.78 11.71 -3.51
CA PRO A 153 -9.92 12.10 -4.91
C PRO A 153 -11.09 11.33 -5.50
N SER A 154 -12.12 12.10 -5.89
CA SER A 154 -13.27 11.57 -6.61
C SER A 154 -12.70 10.70 -7.71
N SER A 155 -12.91 9.40 -7.58
CA SER A 155 -12.44 8.40 -8.51
C SER A 155 -12.78 8.89 -9.91
N LYS A 156 -11.76 9.30 -10.67
CA LYS A 156 -11.84 9.22 -12.12
C LYS A 156 -11.77 7.72 -12.41
N GLN A 157 -12.94 7.10 -12.30
CA GLN A 157 -13.39 5.90 -12.97
C GLN A 157 -12.28 4.85 -13.22
N THR A 158 -12.10 3.92 -12.27
CA THR A 158 -12.12 2.53 -12.73
C THR A 158 -13.49 2.35 -13.37
N PRO A 159 -13.62 1.88 -14.62
CA PRO A 159 -14.92 1.60 -15.21
C PRO A 159 -15.70 0.74 -14.22
N GLN A 160 -16.76 1.29 -13.64
CA GLN A 160 -17.72 0.51 -12.89
C GLN A 160 -18.37 -0.40 -13.93
N LYS A 161 -17.79 -1.59 -14.08
CA LYS A 161 -18.45 -2.67 -14.81
C LYS A 161 -19.83 -2.81 -14.19
N THR A 162 -20.87 -2.67 -15.02
CA THR A 162 -22.26 -2.82 -14.59
C THR A 162 -22.40 -4.13 -13.81
N PRO A 163 -23.26 -4.22 -12.77
CA PRO A 163 -23.49 -5.48 -12.06
C PRO A 163 -23.68 -6.70 -12.99
N GLU A 164 -24.24 -6.47 -14.18
CA GLU A 164 -24.39 -7.45 -15.25
C GLU A 164 -23.07 -7.92 -15.89
N GLU A 165 -22.08 -7.04 -16.08
CA GLU A 165 -20.75 -7.40 -16.58
C GLU A 165 -19.94 -8.15 -15.52
N LEU A 166 -20.08 -7.77 -14.25
CA LEU A 166 -19.48 -8.50 -13.14
C LEU A 166 -20.07 -9.92 -13.04
N LEU A 167 -21.39 -10.06 -13.19
CA LEU A 167 -22.06 -11.37 -13.21
C LEU A 167 -21.64 -12.23 -14.40
N LYS A 168 -21.48 -11.66 -15.60
CA LYS A 168 -20.98 -12.39 -16.77
C LYS A 168 -19.55 -12.90 -16.56
N ASN A 169 -18.68 -12.10 -15.96
CA ASN A 169 -17.31 -12.52 -15.65
C ASN A 169 -17.26 -13.61 -14.57
N ILE A 170 -18.11 -13.53 -13.55
CA ILE A 170 -18.22 -14.57 -12.52
C ILE A 170 -18.75 -15.88 -13.13
N GLN A 171 -19.73 -15.81 -14.04
CA GLN A 171 -20.25 -16.98 -14.76
C GLN A 171 -19.20 -17.60 -15.69
N SER A 172 -18.36 -16.81 -16.35
CA SER A 172 -17.27 -17.34 -17.17
C SER A 172 -16.18 -18.02 -16.33
N LEU A 173 -15.93 -17.53 -15.11
CA LEU A 173 -14.97 -18.14 -14.16
C LEU A 173 -15.50 -19.43 -13.54
N LYS A 174 -16.83 -19.62 -13.47
CA LYS A 174 -17.46 -20.83 -12.94
C LYS A 174 -17.43 -22.01 -13.92
N ASN A 175 -17.25 -21.71 -15.21
CA ASN A 175 -17.19 -22.70 -16.30
C ASN A 175 -15.75 -23.05 -16.72
N GLN A 176 -14.73 -22.51 -16.05
CA GLN A 176 -13.38 -23.05 -16.18
C GLN A 176 -13.30 -24.31 -15.33
N GLU A 177 -13.14 -25.45 -15.99
CA GLU A 177 -12.78 -26.71 -15.37
C GLU A 177 -11.39 -26.50 -14.73
N TYR A 178 -11.38 -26.39 -13.40
CA TYR A 178 -10.13 -26.26 -12.65
C TYR A 178 -9.48 -27.63 -12.61
N GLU A 179 -8.38 -27.82 -13.33
CA GLU A 179 -7.46 -28.94 -13.13
C GLU A 179 -7.06 -28.97 -11.64
N GLU A 180 -7.48 -30.02 -10.95
CA GLU A 180 -7.22 -30.22 -9.53
C GLU A 180 -5.71 -30.38 -9.31
N LYS A 181 -5.10 -29.47 -8.54
CA LYS A 181 -3.65 -29.52 -8.29
C LYS A 181 -3.34 -30.68 -7.35
N GLU A 182 -2.56 -31.65 -7.82
CA GLU A 182 -2.02 -32.70 -6.96
C GLU A 182 -1.02 -32.11 -5.96
N TRP A 183 -1.24 -32.41 -4.68
CA TRP A 183 -0.40 -31.98 -3.58
C TRP A 183 0.81 -32.91 -3.47
N ILE A 184 2.02 -32.41 -3.69
CA ILE A 184 3.24 -33.23 -3.60
C ILE A 184 3.61 -33.59 -2.14
N THR A 185 3.04 -32.91 -1.12
CA THR A 185 3.29 -33.23 0.29
C THR A 185 2.07 -33.06 1.20
N LYS A 186 1.95 -33.92 2.23
CA LYS A 186 0.91 -33.89 3.27
C LYS A 186 0.95 -32.58 4.09
N PRO A 187 -0.20 -32.11 4.61
CA PRO A 187 -0.33 -30.77 5.16
C PRO A 187 0.26 -30.66 6.56
N THR A 188 1.36 -29.93 6.70
CA THR A 188 1.86 -29.42 7.99
C THR A 188 2.00 -27.89 7.90
N SER A 189 0.96 -27.19 8.36
CA SER A 189 0.79 -25.74 8.63
C SER A 189 2.04 -24.84 8.79
N VAL A 190 2.05 -23.52 8.52
CA VAL A 190 1.19 -22.55 7.79
C VAL A 190 2.15 -21.49 7.25
N GLY A 191 2.13 -21.25 5.95
CA GLY A 191 2.87 -20.15 5.33
C GLY A 191 2.75 -20.29 3.82
N ASN A 192 2.14 -19.31 3.16
CA ASN A 192 1.93 -19.31 1.71
C ASN A 192 3.26 -19.55 0.98
N ARG A 193 3.53 -20.80 0.59
CA ARG A 193 4.56 -21.16 -0.39
C ARG A 193 3.86 -21.43 -1.71
N THR A 194 3.22 -20.40 -2.25
CA THR A 194 2.90 -20.39 -3.68
C THR A 194 4.06 -19.71 -4.38
N HIS A 195 4.91 -20.47 -5.04
CA HIS A 195 5.71 -19.89 -6.11
C HIS A 195 4.71 -19.54 -7.22
N VAL A 196 4.44 -18.25 -7.44
CA VAL A 196 3.79 -17.83 -8.69
C VAL A 196 4.86 -18.04 -9.75
N VAL A 197 4.81 -19.17 -10.44
CA VAL A 197 5.44 -19.25 -11.76
C VAL A 197 4.63 -18.31 -12.65
N PRO A 198 5.23 -17.24 -13.21
CA PRO A 198 4.55 -16.48 -14.23
C PRO A 198 4.13 -17.47 -15.32
N ASN A 199 2.86 -17.41 -15.72
CA ASN A 199 2.38 -18.10 -16.90
C ASN A 199 3.35 -17.74 -18.02
N SER A 200 4.15 -18.72 -18.46
CA SER A 200 4.98 -18.55 -19.63
C SER A 200 4.01 -18.43 -20.79
N GLU A 201 3.56 -17.20 -21.06
CA GLU A 201 3.33 -16.81 -22.44
C GLU A 201 4.55 -17.30 -23.19
N LYS A 202 4.30 -18.13 -24.20
CA LYS A 202 5.29 -18.80 -25.01
C LYS A 202 6.23 -17.74 -25.59
N ARG A 203 7.29 -17.41 -24.83
CA ARG A 203 8.45 -16.70 -25.32
C ARG A 203 9.12 -17.73 -26.22
N PHE A 204 8.79 -17.69 -27.50
CA PHE A 204 9.62 -18.28 -28.52
C PHE A 204 11.04 -17.77 -28.29
N GLY A 205 11.86 -18.65 -27.71
CA GLY A 205 13.22 -18.34 -27.34
C GLY A 205 14.03 -17.92 -28.56
N VAL A 206 15.15 -17.25 -28.34
CA VAL A 206 16.08 -16.74 -29.37
C VAL A 206 16.43 -17.80 -30.44
N GLY A 207 16.35 -19.10 -30.13
CA GLY A 207 16.51 -20.19 -31.10
C GLY A 207 15.44 -20.26 -32.22
N PHE A 208 14.21 -19.77 -31.99
CA PHE A 208 13.16 -19.76 -33.02
C PHE A 208 13.43 -18.70 -34.10
N TRP A 209 14.04 -17.58 -33.73
CA TRP A 209 14.49 -16.56 -34.68
C TRP A 209 15.72 -17.00 -35.48
N VAL A 210 16.63 -17.78 -34.88
CA VAL A 210 17.80 -18.32 -35.59
C VAL A 210 17.38 -19.33 -36.69
N ALA A 211 16.38 -20.17 -36.43
CA ALA A 211 15.89 -21.13 -37.44
C ALA A 211 15.22 -20.46 -38.66
N LEU A 212 14.51 -19.35 -38.46
CA LEU A 212 13.82 -18.61 -39.54
C LEU A 212 14.82 -17.82 -40.41
N VAL A 213 15.91 -17.31 -39.83
CA VAL A 213 16.99 -16.63 -40.57
C VAL A 213 17.85 -17.64 -41.36
N VAL A 214 18.12 -18.84 -40.81
CA VAL A 214 18.90 -19.87 -41.53
C VAL A 214 18.11 -20.46 -42.71
N THR A 215 16.81 -20.68 -42.56
CA THR A 215 15.97 -21.22 -43.64
C THR A 215 15.78 -20.21 -44.78
N THR A 216 15.59 -18.92 -44.48
CA THR A 216 15.53 -17.87 -45.50
C THR A 216 16.88 -17.69 -46.22
N ALA A 217 18.01 -17.78 -45.51
CA ALA A 217 19.35 -17.75 -46.12
C ALA A 217 19.62 -18.93 -47.06
N CYS A 218 19.18 -20.15 -46.73
CA CYS A 218 19.34 -21.33 -47.60
C CYS A 218 18.47 -21.24 -48.86
N ILE A 219 17.25 -20.70 -48.77
CA ILE A 219 16.35 -20.55 -49.92
C ILE A 219 16.87 -19.46 -50.88
N PHE A 220 17.32 -18.32 -50.35
CA PHE A 220 17.89 -17.24 -51.18
C PHE A 220 19.30 -17.57 -51.72
N GLY A 221 20.14 -18.27 -50.95
CA GLY A 221 21.45 -18.73 -51.41
C GLY A 221 21.37 -19.76 -52.54
N SER A 222 20.37 -20.64 -52.51
CA SER A 222 20.13 -21.61 -53.59
C SER A 222 19.60 -20.94 -54.87
N PHE A 223 18.82 -19.87 -54.74
CA PHE A 223 18.33 -19.09 -55.89
C PHE A 223 19.45 -18.28 -56.56
N PHE A 224 20.41 -17.76 -55.79
CA PHE A 224 21.53 -16.99 -56.31
C PHE A 224 22.60 -17.85 -57.02
N LEU A 225 22.78 -19.10 -56.60
CA LEU A 225 23.69 -20.06 -57.27
C LEU A 225 23.13 -20.62 -58.57
N LEU A 226 21.80 -20.73 -58.70
CA LEU A 226 21.15 -21.16 -59.95
C LEU A 226 21.04 -20.05 -61.01
N HIS A 227 21.12 -18.77 -60.63
CA HIS A 227 21.03 -17.64 -61.56
C HIS A 227 22.39 -17.08 -62.03
N ASN A 228 23.51 -17.59 -61.50
CA ASN A 228 24.87 -17.21 -61.93
C ASN A 228 25.55 -18.23 -62.86
N PHE A 229 24.84 -19.29 -63.23
CA PHE A 229 25.27 -20.29 -64.22
C PHE A 229 24.14 -20.49 -65.25
N ALA A 230 23.88 -19.45 -66.03
CA ALA A 230 23.17 -19.50 -67.31
C ALA A 230 23.73 -18.41 -68.22
#